data_AF-A0A849CDF2-F1
#
_entry.id   AF-A0A849CDF2-F1
#
_cell.length_a   1.000
_cell.length_b   1.000
_cell.length_c   1.000
_cell.angle_alpha   90.00
_cell.angle_beta   90.00
_cell.angle_gamma   90.00
#
_symmetry.space_group_name_H-M   'P 1'
#
loop_
_entity.id
_entity.type
_entity.pdbx_description
1 polymer ?
#
loop_
_entity_poly.entity_id
_entity_poly.type
_entity_poly.pdbx_seq_one_letter_code
_entity_poly.pdbx_strand_id
1 'polypeptide(L)'
;MTDTPDDLRRRATRLRRGVGQLGVLESVIDAAEGPWLGAMDADGRGAAELRMHLVGRYRLTVVVSNVGKLNHVQMTTPSGEWVLSSKTLLRRGWTDTVKMPKQSEWLNYVVDWVTDTSGAVDRRAVIEWRLIGADRLLANMNDTIDSVRANLLEREEVRDELAAEVAGLRAELETLGSRDETSPAAAEQPMSVADPVDASEETDALAGPEIPPVGERELPVQQGDEAIDDDAIETDRLEPRTSSSAHQ
;
A
#
# COMPACT_ATOMS: atom_id res chain seq x y z
N MET A 1 -5.50 -6.48 5.21
CA MET A 1 -5.44 -7.79 5.89
C MET A 1 -6.41 -7.75 7.05
N THR A 2 -7.65 -8.10 6.76
CA THR A 2 -8.83 -7.81 7.60
C THR A 2 -9.80 -8.98 7.59
N ASP A 3 -9.51 -10.04 6.84
CA ASP A 3 -10.43 -11.14 6.64
C ASP A 3 -10.39 -12.08 7.83
N THR A 4 -11.55 -12.47 8.33
CA THR A 4 -11.65 -13.52 9.35
C THR A 4 -11.39 -14.91 8.74
N PRO A 5 -11.13 -15.96 9.53
CA PRO A 5 -11.00 -17.33 9.02
C PRO A 5 -12.19 -17.75 8.14
N ASP A 6 -13.41 -17.37 8.50
CA ASP A 6 -14.61 -17.67 7.70
C ASP A 6 -14.62 -16.95 6.34
N ASP A 7 -14.11 -15.72 6.30
CA ASP A 7 -13.97 -14.97 5.04
C ASP A 7 -12.85 -15.55 4.17
N LEU A 8 -11.75 -15.97 4.79
CA LEU A 8 -10.66 -16.67 4.11
C LEU A 8 -11.13 -18.00 3.52
N ARG A 9 -11.96 -18.77 4.23
CA ARG A 9 -12.56 -20.02 3.72
C ARG A 9 -13.43 -19.76 2.49
N ARG A 10 -14.25 -18.71 2.53
CA ARG A 10 -15.06 -18.26 1.38
C ARG A 10 -14.23 -17.78 0.20
N ARG A 11 -13.02 -17.26 0.43
CA ARG A 11 -12.09 -16.86 -0.64
C ARG A 11 -11.30 -18.04 -1.18
N ALA A 12 -10.85 -18.95 -0.32
CA ALA A 12 -10.16 -20.17 -0.71
C ALA A 12 -11.00 -20.98 -1.69
N THR A 13 -12.28 -21.19 -1.37
CA THR A 13 -13.24 -21.88 -2.25
C THR A 13 -13.47 -21.18 -3.61
N ARG A 14 -13.20 -19.87 -3.72
CA ARG A 14 -13.29 -19.11 -4.98
C ARG A 14 -12.01 -19.16 -5.80
N LEU A 15 -10.87 -19.54 -5.21
CA LEU A 15 -9.65 -19.80 -5.98
C LEU A 15 -9.91 -21.00 -6.89
N ARG A 16 -10.20 -20.74 -8.16
CA ARG A 16 -10.53 -21.76 -9.19
C ARG A 16 -9.38 -22.70 -9.55
N ARG A 17 -8.37 -22.86 -8.69
CA ARG A 17 -7.09 -23.50 -9.02
C ARG A 17 -6.80 -24.60 -8.01
N GLY A 18 -6.88 -25.85 -8.47
CA GLY A 18 -6.38 -27.07 -7.81
C GLY A 18 -7.08 -27.50 -6.51
N VAL A 19 -7.78 -28.64 -6.54
CA VAL A 19 -8.38 -29.27 -5.33
C VAL A 19 -7.36 -29.48 -4.21
N GLY A 20 -6.11 -29.80 -4.55
CA GLY A 20 -5.03 -29.96 -3.58
C GLY A 20 -4.56 -28.65 -2.93
N GLN A 21 -4.58 -27.53 -3.67
CA GLN A 21 -4.24 -26.22 -3.12
C GLN A 21 -5.29 -25.76 -2.11
N LEU A 22 -6.57 -25.97 -2.44
CA LEU A 22 -7.69 -25.68 -1.54
C LEU A 22 -7.57 -26.48 -0.23
N GLY A 23 -7.35 -27.80 -0.30
CA GLY A 23 -7.27 -28.65 0.90
C GLY A 23 -6.16 -28.23 1.87
N VAL A 24 -4.99 -27.83 1.36
CA VAL A 24 -3.89 -27.33 2.22
C VAL A 24 -4.28 -26.02 2.90
N LEU A 25 -4.88 -25.08 2.17
CA LEU A 25 -5.29 -23.80 2.72
C LEU A 25 -6.41 -23.96 3.75
N GLU A 26 -7.40 -24.80 3.47
CA GLU A 26 -8.51 -25.10 4.39
C GLU A 26 -8.00 -25.72 5.69
N SER A 27 -7.09 -26.71 5.62
CA SER A 27 -6.49 -27.30 6.83
C SER A 27 -5.81 -26.26 7.74
N VAL A 28 -5.10 -25.29 7.16
CA VAL A 28 -4.47 -24.22 7.95
C VAL A 28 -5.51 -23.24 8.52
N ILE A 29 -6.53 -22.88 7.73
CA ILE A 29 -7.60 -21.97 8.15
C ILE A 29 -8.48 -22.60 9.24
N ASP A 30 -8.77 -23.89 9.13
CA ASP A 30 -9.61 -24.62 10.08
C ASP A 30 -8.90 -24.80 11.43
N ALA A 31 -7.56 -24.87 11.44
CA ALA A 31 -6.76 -24.85 12.66
C ALA A 31 -6.72 -23.48 13.36
N ALA A 32 -7.05 -22.40 12.64
CA ALA A 32 -6.91 -21.03 13.09
C ALA A 32 -8.09 -20.58 13.96
N GLU A 33 -8.26 -21.22 15.12
CA GLU A 33 -9.25 -20.83 16.11
C GLU A 33 -8.90 -19.48 16.75
N GLY A 34 -9.91 -18.65 17.04
CA GLY A 34 -9.74 -17.37 17.71
C GLY A 34 -9.55 -16.17 16.76
N PRO A 35 -8.98 -15.05 17.23
CA PRO A 35 -9.03 -13.74 16.56
C PRO A 35 -7.95 -13.58 15.49
N TRP A 36 -7.83 -14.56 14.60
CA TRP A 36 -6.99 -14.46 13.43
C TRP A 36 -7.57 -13.46 12.44
N LEU A 37 -6.68 -12.68 11.82
CA LEU A 37 -7.00 -11.84 10.68
C LEU A 37 -6.02 -12.16 9.58
N GLY A 38 -6.51 -12.27 8.35
CA GLY A 38 -5.68 -12.62 7.23
C GLY A 38 -6.01 -11.90 5.94
N ALA A 39 -5.29 -12.33 4.93
CA ALA A 39 -5.50 -12.00 3.54
C ALA A 39 -5.03 -13.20 2.73
N MET A 40 -5.67 -13.40 1.60
CA MET A 40 -5.31 -14.44 0.65
C MET A 40 -5.15 -13.81 -0.72
N ASP A 41 -4.09 -14.18 -1.40
CA ASP A 41 -3.78 -13.72 -2.75
C ASP A 41 -3.37 -14.92 -3.62
N ALA A 42 -3.52 -14.79 -4.93
CA ALA A 42 -3.04 -15.76 -5.90
C ALA A 42 -2.06 -15.09 -6.86
N ASP A 43 -0.83 -15.58 -6.85
CA ASP A 43 0.19 -15.16 -7.80
C ASP A 43 -0.27 -15.50 -9.24
N GLY A 44 0.10 -14.66 -10.20
CA GLY A 44 -0.12 -14.87 -11.63
C GLY A 44 0.47 -16.19 -12.14
N ARG A 45 1.44 -16.76 -11.41
CA ARG A 45 2.07 -18.07 -11.67
C ARG A 45 1.30 -19.26 -11.10
N GLY A 46 0.17 -19.04 -10.43
CA GLY A 46 -0.72 -20.10 -9.93
C GLY A 46 -0.43 -20.59 -8.51
N ALA A 47 0.52 -19.98 -7.80
CA ALA A 47 0.67 -20.18 -6.36
C ALA A 47 -0.37 -19.34 -5.60
N ALA A 48 -0.82 -19.82 -4.45
CA ALA A 48 -1.67 -19.08 -3.53
C ALA A 48 -0.87 -18.74 -2.28
N GLU A 49 -0.99 -17.49 -1.84
CA GLU A 49 -0.38 -16.98 -0.62
C GLU A 49 -1.48 -16.71 0.40
N LEU A 50 -1.37 -17.34 1.56
CA LEU A 50 -2.18 -17.07 2.73
C LEU A 50 -1.30 -16.37 3.76
N ARG A 51 -1.70 -15.17 4.15
CA ARG A 51 -1.07 -14.45 5.25
C ARG A 51 -2.06 -14.28 6.38
N MET A 52 -1.66 -14.62 7.60
CA MET A 52 -2.50 -14.57 8.79
C MET A 52 -1.74 -13.97 9.97
N HIS A 53 -2.45 -13.24 10.82
CA HIS A 53 -1.92 -12.55 11.98
C HIS A 53 -2.83 -12.80 13.17
N LEU A 54 -2.22 -13.07 14.31
CA LEU A 54 -2.92 -13.25 15.57
C LEU A 54 -2.45 -12.20 16.57
N VAL A 55 -3.36 -11.27 16.92
CA VAL A 55 -3.16 -10.27 17.98
C VAL A 55 -1.86 -9.45 17.81
N GLY A 56 -1.42 -9.26 16.55
CA GLY A 56 -0.18 -8.57 16.22
C GLY A 56 1.12 -9.23 16.72
N ARG A 57 1.05 -10.39 17.38
CA ARG A 57 2.17 -11.11 17.99
C ARG A 57 2.65 -12.27 17.12
N TYR A 58 1.72 -13.03 16.58
CA TYR A 58 2.03 -14.15 15.71
C TYR A 58 1.68 -13.80 14.27
N ARG A 59 2.53 -14.26 13.34
CA ARG A 59 2.31 -14.11 11.91
C ARG A 59 2.59 -15.42 11.22
N LEU A 60 1.78 -15.71 10.23
CA LEU A 60 1.92 -16.86 9.38
C LEU A 60 1.85 -16.39 7.93
N THR A 61 2.83 -16.78 7.12
CA THR A 61 2.77 -16.67 5.66
C THR A 61 2.92 -18.07 5.10
N VAL A 62 1.95 -18.53 4.31
CA VAL A 62 1.95 -19.84 3.65
C VAL A 62 1.82 -19.63 2.16
N VAL A 63 2.78 -20.16 1.41
CA VAL A 63 2.74 -20.19 -0.06
C VAL A 63 2.53 -21.62 -0.52
N VAL A 64 1.39 -21.87 -1.16
CA VAL A 64 0.98 -23.16 -1.69
C VAL A 64 1.04 -23.13 -3.21
N SER A 65 1.78 -24.07 -3.81
CA SER A 65 1.77 -24.28 -5.25
C SER A 65 0.39 -24.71 -5.77
N ASN A 66 0.17 -24.56 -7.08
CA ASN A 66 -1.03 -25.03 -7.77
C ASN A 66 -1.35 -26.54 -7.57
N VAL A 67 -0.33 -27.35 -7.32
CA VAL A 67 -0.45 -28.80 -7.06
C VAL A 67 -0.65 -29.15 -5.58
N GLY A 68 -0.87 -28.16 -4.70
CA GLY A 68 -1.14 -28.40 -3.28
C GLY A 68 0.11 -28.74 -2.46
N LYS A 69 1.29 -28.28 -2.86
CA LYS A 69 2.51 -28.39 -2.04
C LYS A 69 2.87 -27.07 -1.40
N LEU A 70 3.23 -27.11 -0.12
CA LEU A 70 3.84 -26.00 0.59
C LEU A 70 5.23 -25.71 0.01
N ASN A 71 5.39 -24.53 -0.57
CA ASN A 71 6.67 -24.07 -1.12
C ASN A 71 7.46 -23.27 -0.10
N HIS A 72 6.75 -22.45 0.68
CA HIS A 72 7.31 -21.55 1.67
C HIS A 72 6.31 -21.39 2.81
N VAL A 73 6.79 -21.49 4.04
CA VAL A 73 6.02 -21.15 5.23
C VAL A 73 6.90 -20.34 6.17
N GLN A 74 6.43 -19.18 6.58
CA GLN A 74 7.10 -18.33 7.56
C GLN A 74 6.19 -18.19 8.78
N MET A 75 6.70 -18.62 9.93
CA MET A 75 6.03 -18.55 11.22
C MET A 75 6.80 -17.58 12.10
N THR A 76 6.18 -16.46 12.45
CA THR A 76 6.75 -15.46 13.33
C THR A 76 6.04 -15.51 14.68
N THR A 77 6.84 -15.50 15.74
CA THR A 77 6.41 -15.41 17.13
C THR A 77 7.12 -14.22 17.80
N PRO A 78 6.71 -13.80 19.00
CA PRO A 78 7.48 -12.83 19.78
C PRO A 78 8.92 -13.28 20.10
N SER A 79 9.17 -14.59 20.15
CA SER A 79 10.49 -15.17 20.48
C SER A 79 11.41 -15.38 19.28
N GLY A 80 10.90 -15.28 18.05
CA GLY A 80 11.69 -15.58 16.86
C GLY A 80 10.85 -15.99 15.65
N GLU A 81 11.57 -16.38 14.60
CA GLU A 81 11.02 -16.68 13.27
C GLU A 81 11.52 -18.05 12.78
N TRP A 82 10.60 -18.86 12.26
CA TRP A 82 10.89 -20.14 11.61
C TRP A 82 10.41 -20.14 10.18
N VAL A 83 11.26 -20.59 9.27
CA VAL A 83 10.97 -20.62 7.83
C VAL A 83 11.16 -22.03 7.27
N LEU A 84 10.07 -22.65 6.83
CA LEU A 84 10.06 -23.87 6.03
C LEU A 84 10.13 -23.48 4.56
N SER A 85 11.11 -24.00 3.83
CA SER A 85 11.26 -23.68 2.41
C SER A 85 11.93 -24.82 1.67
N SER A 86 11.45 -25.09 0.45
CA SER A 86 12.10 -26.04 -0.46
C SER A 86 13.51 -25.55 -0.83
N LYS A 87 13.68 -24.23 -0.95
CA LYS A 87 14.97 -23.57 -1.13
C LYS A 87 15.70 -23.49 0.21
N THR A 88 16.86 -24.14 0.30
CA THR A 88 17.69 -24.25 1.51
C THR A 88 18.16 -22.88 2.03
N LEU A 89 18.53 -21.96 1.13
CA LEU A 89 19.00 -20.61 1.46
C LEU A 89 17.95 -19.75 2.19
N LEU A 90 16.66 -20.08 2.05
CA LEU A 90 15.58 -19.33 2.70
C LEU A 90 15.19 -19.90 4.07
N ARG A 91 15.72 -21.06 4.46
CA ARG A 91 15.39 -21.71 5.74
C ARG A 91 15.99 -20.90 6.89
N ARG A 92 15.22 -20.72 7.97
CA ARG A 92 15.59 -19.90 9.13
C ARG A 92 14.96 -20.45 10.40
N GLY A 93 15.60 -20.24 11.54
CA GLY A 93 15.07 -20.61 12.87
C GLY A 93 15.36 -22.04 13.32
N TRP A 94 15.94 -22.87 12.45
CA TRP A 94 16.26 -24.28 12.75
C TRP A 94 17.71 -24.43 13.23
N THR A 95 17.91 -25.29 14.22
CA THR A 95 19.21 -25.53 14.87
C THR A 95 19.43 -27.04 15.04
N ASP A 96 20.60 -27.44 15.55
CA ASP A 96 20.88 -28.85 15.84
C ASP A 96 19.97 -29.41 16.95
N THR A 97 19.49 -28.54 17.85
CA THR A 97 18.55 -28.88 18.93
C THR A 97 17.09 -28.83 18.48
N VAL A 98 16.74 -27.93 17.55
CA VAL A 98 15.40 -27.81 16.97
C VAL A 98 15.45 -28.14 15.48
N LYS A 99 15.22 -29.42 15.18
CA LYS A 99 15.29 -29.93 13.81
C LYS A 99 14.08 -29.48 12.99
N MET A 100 14.36 -29.09 11.74
CA MET A 100 13.31 -28.80 10.78
C MET A 100 12.52 -30.08 10.44
N PRO A 101 11.18 -30.04 10.42
CA PRO A 101 10.36 -31.17 10.00
C PRO A 101 10.63 -31.55 8.53
N LYS A 102 10.37 -32.82 8.19
CA LYS A 102 10.48 -33.29 6.79
C LYS A 102 9.40 -32.64 5.95
N GLN A 103 9.65 -32.50 4.64
CA GLN A 103 8.70 -31.83 3.74
C GLN A 103 7.30 -32.49 3.73
N SER A 104 7.22 -33.80 3.92
CA SER A 104 5.95 -34.54 4.05
C SER A 104 5.16 -34.20 5.31
N GLU A 105 5.83 -33.67 6.34
CA GLU A 105 5.26 -33.35 7.65
C GLU A 105 4.93 -31.85 7.79
N TRP A 106 5.28 -31.02 6.80
CA TRP A 106 5.14 -29.56 6.91
C TRP A 106 3.70 -29.11 7.15
N LEU A 107 2.72 -29.72 6.48
CA LEU A 107 1.32 -29.33 6.68
C LEU A 107 0.89 -29.56 8.13
N ASN A 108 1.14 -30.76 8.65
CA ASN A 108 0.80 -31.11 10.02
C ASN A 108 1.53 -30.19 11.00
N TYR A 109 2.83 -29.97 10.80
CA TYR A 109 3.60 -29.07 11.64
C TYR A 109 3.03 -27.64 11.68
N VAL A 110 2.59 -27.12 10.53
CA VAL A 110 2.00 -25.77 10.45
C VAL A 110 0.63 -25.74 11.11
N VAL A 111 -0.20 -26.76 10.90
CA VAL A 111 -1.51 -26.91 11.56
C VAL A 111 -1.36 -26.97 13.08
N ASP A 112 -0.42 -27.77 13.58
CA ASP A 112 -0.12 -27.89 15.01
C ASP A 112 0.36 -26.54 15.56
N TRP A 113 1.27 -25.86 14.86
CA TRP A 113 1.75 -24.53 15.25
C TRP A 113 0.62 -23.49 15.30
N VAL A 114 -0.28 -23.48 14.32
CA VAL A 114 -1.45 -22.57 14.31
C VAL A 114 -2.37 -22.89 15.48
N THR A 115 -2.61 -24.17 15.77
CA THR A 115 -3.44 -24.61 16.88
C THR A 115 -2.83 -24.19 18.23
N ASP A 116 -1.54 -24.46 18.42
CA ASP A 116 -0.82 -24.12 19.65
C ASP A 116 -0.76 -22.61 19.89
N THR A 117 -0.48 -21.82 18.84
CA THR A 117 -0.44 -20.36 18.95
C THR A 117 -1.82 -19.76 19.20
N SER A 118 -2.88 -20.35 18.64
CA SER A 118 -4.27 -20.00 18.95
C SER A 118 -4.58 -20.23 20.42
N GLY A 119 -4.17 -21.38 20.96
CA GLY A 119 -4.34 -21.72 22.38
C GLY A 119 -3.50 -20.85 23.33
N ALA A 120 -2.37 -20.33 22.88
CA ALA A 120 -1.48 -19.47 23.67
C ALA A 120 -2.04 -18.04 23.87
N VAL A 121 -3.05 -17.62 23.10
CA VAL A 121 -3.62 -16.29 23.18
C VAL A 121 -4.85 -16.27 24.07
N ASP A 122 -4.74 -15.56 25.20
CA ASP A 122 -5.84 -15.34 26.12
C ASP A 122 -6.73 -14.16 25.70
N ARG A 123 -7.98 -14.13 26.19
CA ARG A 123 -8.93 -13.04 25.92
C ARG A 123 -8.37 -11.67 26.29
N ARG A 124 -7.51 -11.61 27.32
CA ARG A 124 -6.87 -10.37 27.77
C ARG A 124 -5.92 -9.82 26.71
N ALA A 125 -5.05 -10.64 26.12
CA ALA A 125 -4.15 -10.22 25.05
C ALA A 125 -4.91 -9.66 23.85
N VAL A 126 -6.07 -10.25 23.52
CA VAL A 126 -6.95 -9.75 22.44
C VAL A 126 -7.46 -8.35 22.75
N ILE A 127 -7.95 -8.12 23.97
CA ILE A 127 -8.47 -6.83 24.40
C ILE A 127 -7.34 -5.79 24.42
N GLU A 128 -6.19 -6.15 24.98
CA GLU A 128 -5.01 -5.28 25.04
C GLU A 128 -4.58 -4.84 23.64
N TRP A 129 -4.50 -5.76 22.69
CA TRP A 129 -4.18 -5.42 21.31
C TRP A 129 -5.21 -4.51 20.65
N ARG A 130 -6.51 -4.74 20.90
CA ARG A 130 -7.58 -3.86 20.38
C ARG A 130 -7.48 -2.45 20.98
N LEU A 131 -7.18 -2.33 22.27
CA LEU A 131 -7.00 -1.04 22.93
C LEU A 131 -5.79 -0.29 22.35
N ILE A 132 -4.64 -0.95 22.20
CA ILE A 132 -3.46 -0.36 21.56
C ILE A 132 -3.79 0.11 20.13
N GLY A 133 -4.56 -0.67 19.38
CA GLY A 133 -5.03 -0.30 18.05
C GLY A 133 -5.93 0.94 18.07
N ALA A 134 -6.88 1.00 18.99
CA ALA A 134 -7.78 2.14 19.17
C ALA A 134 -7.01 3.40 19.57
N ASP A 135 -6.06 3.30 20.49
CA ASP A 135 -5.22 4.43 20.93
C ASP A 135 -4.42 5.01 19.76
N ARG A 136 -3.86 4.15 18.90
CA ARG A 136 -3.17 4.60 17.67
C ARG A 136 -4.10 5.29 16.69
N LEU A 137 -5.32 4.76 16.51
CA LEU A 137 -6.31 5.39 15.64
C LEU A 137 -6.71 6.77 16.16
N LEU A 138 -6.95 6.89 17.47
CA LEU A 138 -7.25 8.16 18.12
C LEU A 138 -6.10 9.17 17.97
N ALA A 139 -4.85 8.72 18.14
CA ALA A 139 -3.68 9.57 17.92
C ALA A 139 -3.63 10.11 16.48
N ASN A 140 -3.79 9.23 15.48
CA ASN A 140 -3.81 9.65 14.07
C ASN A 140 -4.97 10.61 13.75
N MET A 141 -6.14 10.42 14.39
CA MET A 141 -7.27 11.33 14.23
C MET A 141 -6.95 12.72 14.82
N ASN A 142 -6.28 12.78 15.97
CA ASN A 142 -5.84 14.04 16.56
C ASN A 142 -4.83 14.75 15.65
N ASP A 143 -3.83 14.03 15.11
CA ASP A 143 -2.86 14.59 14.17
C ASP A 143 -3.55 15.16 12.91
N THR A 144 -4.57 14.47 12.42
CA THR A 144 -5.38 14.93 11.28
C THR A 144 -6.16 16.19 11.63
N ILE A 145 -6.78 16.25 12.81
CA ILE A 145 -7.52 17.42 13.30
C ILE A 145 -6.59 18.62 13.41
N ASP A 146 -5.40 18.44 13.98
CA ASP A 146 -4.43 19.51 14.16
C ASP A 146 -3.89 20.01 12.82
N SER A 147 -3.64 19.11 11.86
CA SER A 147 -3.30 19.49 10.48
C SER A 147 -4.41 20.30 9.80
N VAL A 148 -5.67 19.89 9.96
CA VAL A 148 -6.82 20.63 9.39
C VAL A 148 -6.96 22.01 10.04
N ARG A 149 -6.74 22.12 11.35
CA ARG A 149 -6.77 23.41 12.06
C ARG A 149 -5.66 24.35 11.60
N ALA A 150 -4.43 23.84 11.41
CA ALA A 150 -3.32 24.62 10.88
C ALA A 150 -3.64 25.15 9.47
N ASN A 151 -4.11 24.28 8.57
CA ASN A 151 -4.51 24.67 7.21
C ASN A 151 -5.67 25.69 7.21
N LEU A 152 -6.58 25.61 8.18
CA LEU A 152 -7.68 26.57 8.30
C LEU A 152 -7.14 27.95 8.69
N LEU A 153 -6.23 28.02 9.66
CA LEU A 153 -5.60 29.28 10.08
C LEU A 153 -4.85 29.94 8.92
N GLU A 154 -4.08 29.17 8.15
CA GLU A 154 -3.37 29.69 6.96
C GLU A 154 -4.36 30.27 5.93
N ARG A 155 -5.50 29.62 5.72
CA ARG A 155 -6.53 30.14 4.81
C ARG A 155 -7.23 31.39 5.34
N GLU A 156 -7.41 31.47 6.66
CA GLU A 156 -7.97 32.67 7.30
C GLU A 156 -7.01 33.87 7.17
N GLU A 157 -5.70 33.64 7.32
CA GLU A 157 -4.68 34.67 7.08
C GLU A 157 -4.72 35.19 5.64
N VAL A 158 -4.72 34.29 4.65
CA VAL A 158 -4.83 34.67 3.22
C VAL A 158 -6.15 35.40 2.93
N ARG A 159 -7.26 34.99 3.54
CA ARG A 159 -8.54 35.69 3.40
C ARG A 159 -8.43 37.12 3.94
N ASP A 160 -7.80 37.30 5.09
CA ASP A 160 -7.70 38.61 5.74
C ASP A 160 -6.76 39.55 4.98
N GLU A 161 -5.67 39.02 4.41
CA GLU A 161 -4.80 39.74 3.47
C GLU A 161 -5.56 40.22 2.23
N LEU A 162 -6.32 39.32 1.57
CA LEU A 162 -7.12 39.67 0.40
C LEU A 162 -8.24 40.66 0.74
N ALA A 163 -8.87 40.52 1.92
CA ALA A 163 -9.89 41.46 2.38
C ALA A 163 -9.30 42.87 2.58
N ALA A 164 -8.09 42.96 3.13
CA ALA A 164 -7.38 44.22 3.28
C ALA A 164 -7.00 44.84 1.92
N GLU A 165 -6.52 44.02 0.97
CA GLU A 165 -6.21 44.47 -0.40
C GLU A 165 -7.47 45.01 -1.10
N VAL A 166 -8.57 44.25 -1.07
CA VAL A 166 -9.85 44.68 -1.66
C VAL A 166 -10.36 45.97 -1.02
N ALA A 167 -10.23 46.12 0.30
CA ALA A 167 -10.60 47.35 0.98
C ALA A 167 -9.73 48.53 0.51
N GLY A 168 -8.42 48.31 0.35
CA GLY A 168 -7.49 49.30 -0.21
C GLY A 168 -7.86 49.73 -1.63
N LEU A 169 -8.11 48.76 -2.53
CA LEU A 169 -8.50 49.03 -3.92
C LEU A 169 -9.84 49.78 -4.01
N ARG A 170 -10.81 49.44 -3.15
CA ARG A 170 -12.10 50.16 -3.08
C ARG A 170 -11.91 51.60 -2.63
N ALA A 171 -11.07 51.84 -1.62
CA ALA A 171 -10.76 53.19 -1.16
C ALA A 171 -10.03 54.00 -2.24
N GLU A 172 -9.06 53.39 -2.94
CA GLU A 172 -8.38 54.04 -4.06
C GLU A 172 -9.35 54.42 -5.18
N LEU A 173 -10.26 53.52 -5.57
CA LEU A 173 -11.29 53.79 -6.57
C LEU A 173 -12.21 54.96 -6.17
N GLU A 174 -12.62 55.03 -4.90
CA GLU A 174 -13.42 56.15 -4.37
C GLU A 174 -12.68 57.49 -4.48
N THR A 175 -11.37 57.50 -4.18
CA THR A 175 -10.55 58.72 -4.32
C THR A 175 -10.38 59.16 -5.77
N LEU A 176 -10.30 58.22 -6.71
CA LEU A 176 -10.20 58.51 -8.14
C LEU A 176 -11.52 59.05 -8.69
N GLY A 177 -12.66 58.48 -8.33
CA GLY A 177 -13.98 58.98 -8.72
C GLY A 177 -14.29 60.38 -8.17
N SER A 178 -13.89 60.66 -6.94
CA SER A 178 -14.07 61.98 -6.31
C SER A 178 -13.23 63.09 -6.96
N ARG A 179 -12.12 62.72 -7.62
CA ARG A 179 -11.22 63.66 -8.30
C ARG A 179 -11.76 64.10 -9.67
N ASP A 180 -12.57 63.29 -10.33
CA ASP A 180 -13.22 63.63 -11.60
C ASP A 180 -14.43 64.56 -11.42
N GLU A 181 -15.11 64.52 -10.28
CA GLU A 181 -16.22 65.45 -9.97
C GLU A 181 -15.75 66.89 -9.64
N THR A 182 -14.44 67.09 -9.44
CA THR A 182 -13.84 68.42 -9.21
C THR A 182 -13.12 68.97 -10.45
N SER A 183 -13.49 68.50 -11.65
CA SER A 183 -13.15 69.20 -12.89
C SER A 183 -14.11 70.39 -13.08
N PRO A 184 -13.64 71.65 -13.05
CA PRO A 184 -14.53 72.79 -13.24
C PRO A 184 -15.04 72.76 -14.68
N ALA A 185 -16.35 72.56 -14.80
CA ALA A 185 -17.10 72.79 -16.03
C ALA A 185 -16.70 74.16 -16.63
N ALA A 186 -15.98 74.11 -17.74
CA ALA A 186 -15.78 75.24 -18.64
C ALA A 186 -16.26 74.83 -20.04
N ALA A 187 -17.48 75.28 -20.33
CA ALA A 187 -18.02 75.65 -21.64
C ALA A 187 -18.23 74.56 -22.72
N GLU A 188 -19.51 74.22 -22.88
CA GLU A 188 -20.28 74.00 -24.12
C GLU A 188 -19.55 74.17 -25.47
N GLN A 189 -19.68 73.21 -26.40
CA GLN A 189 -20.66 73.27 -27.51
C GLN A 189 -20.63 72.03 -28.45
N PRO A 190 -21.73 71.76 -29.19
CA PRO A 190 -21.99 70.50 -29.90
C PRO A 190 -21.74 70.58 -31.42
N MET A 191 -21.22 69.51 -32.04
CA MET A 191 -21.35 69.22 -33.49
C MET A 191 -21.11 67.71 -33.69
N SER A 192 -22.10 66.93 -34.13
CA SER A 192 -22.54 66.69 -35.52
C SER A 192 -22.04 65.35 -36.07
N VAL A 193 -23.00 64.43 -36.18
CA VAL A 193 -23.09 63.15 -36.91
C VAL A 193 -22.06 62.88 -38.03
N ALA A 194 -21.49 61.67 -38.02
CA ALA A 194 -21.37 60.78 -39.20
C ALA A 194 -21.03 59.33 -38.78
N ASP A 195 -21.99 58.43 -38.94
CA ASP A 195 -21.78 56.99 -39.20
C ASP A 195 -21.68 56.78 -40.73
N PRO A 196 -21.36 55.58 -41.29
CA PRO A 196 -20.76 54.34 -40.74
C PRO A 196 -19.67 53.75 -41.68
N VAL A 197 -18.79 52.83 -41.26
CA VAL A 197 -18.39 51.66 -42.10
C VAL A 197 -17.86 50.46 -41.31
N ASP A 198 -18.56 49.36 -41.54
CA ASP A 198 -18.26 47.91 -41.54
C ASP A 198 -16.80 47.43 -41.74
N ALA A 199 -16.40 46.43 -40.94
CA ALA A 199 -15.73 45.20 -41.39
C ALA A 199 -15.61 44.16 -40.24
N SER A 200 -16.36 43.06 -40.39
CA SER A 200 -16.12 41.63 -40.05
C SER A 200 -14.72 41.24 -39.56
N GLU A 201 -14.43 40.16 -38.82
CA GLU A 201 -15.04 38.87 -38.45
C GLU A 201 -14.06 38.25 -37.41
N GLU A 202 -14.52 37.68 -36.30
CA GLU A 202 -14.39 36.24 -35.97
C GLU A 202 -13.04 35.77 -35.35
N THR A 203 -13.14 34.77 -34.45
CA THR A 203 -12.08 34.05 -33.68
C THR A 203 -11.61 34.78 -32.39
N ASP A 204 -11.38 34.16 -31.23
CA ASP A 204 -11.31 32.77 -30.80
C ASP A 204 -11.49 32.72 -29.26
N ALA A 205 -11.73 31.54 -28.74
CA ALA A 205 -12.04 31.17 -27.37
C ALA A 205 -11.23 31.85 -26.22
N LEU A 206 -11.93 32.14 -25.11
CA LEU A 206 -11.33 31.98 -23.78
C LEU A 206 -12.37 31.42 -22.80
N ALA A 207 -12.30 30.09 -22.69
CA ALA A 207 -12.91 29.30 -21.65
C ALA A 207 -12.55 29.84 -20.26
N GLY A 208 -13.53 29.83 -19.36
CA GLY A 208 -13.26 29.90 -17.93
C GLY A 208 -12.35 28.74 -17.50
N PRO A 209 -11.64 28.85 -16.37
CA PRO A 209 -10.78 27.77 -15.91
C PRO A 209 -11.65 26.55 -15.55
N GLU A 210 -11.70 25.58 -16.47
CA GLU A 210 -12.15 24.22 -16.21
C GLU A 210 -11.23 23.61 -15.14
N ILE A 211 -11.84 23.21 -14.04
CA ILE A 211 -11.24 22.33 -13.05
C ILE A 211 -11.06 20.96 -13.73
N PRO A 212 -9.84 20.43 -13.89
CA PRO A 212 -9.68 19.11 -14.49
C PRO A 212 -10.27 18.04 -13.57
N PRO A 213 -10.97 17.02 -14.12
CA PRO A 213 -11.34 15.84 -13.35
C PRO A 213 -10.09 15.10 -12.89
N VAL A 214 -10.13 14.61 -11.65
CA VAL A 214 -9.10 13.76 -11.04
C VAL A 214 -9.04 12.43 -11.80
N GLY A 215 -8.23 12.40 -12.84
CA GLY A 215 -7.82 11.20 -13.57
C GLY A 215 -6.49 10.68 -13.02
N GLU A 216 -6.55 9.49 -12.44
CA GLU A 216 -5.52 8.45 -12.37
C GLU A 216 -4.05 8.90 -12.52
N ARG A 217 -3.33 8.95 -11.39
CA ARG A 217 -1.86 8.96 -11.38
C ARG A 217 -1.35 7.63 -11.95
N GLU A 218 -0.97 7.62 -13.22
CA GLU A 218 0.00 6.66 -13.73
C GLU A 218 1.36 6.92 -13.06
N LEU A 219 1.93 5.88 -12.45
CA LEU A 219 3.28 5.87 -11.92
C LEU A 219 4.28 5.80 -13.08
N PRO A 220 5.45 6.46 -12.97
CA PRO A 220 6.48 6.38 -13.99
C PRO A 220 7.06 4.97 -14.06
N VAL A 221 7.03 4.41 -15.27
CA VAL A 221 7.80 3.24 -15.70
C VAL A 221 9.29 3.59 -15.58
N GLN A 222 9.99 3.03 -14.60
CA GLN A 222 11.44 2.93 -14.65
C GLN A 222 11.81 1.77 -15.58
N GLN A 223 12.03 2.10 -16.85
CA GLN A 223 12.88 1.30 -17.73
C GLN A 223 14.33 1.63 -17.38
N GLY A 224 15.07 0.61 -16.95
CA GLY A 224 16.49 0.70 -16.65
C GLY A 224 16.99 -0.66 -16.22
N ASP A 225 17.17 -1.56 -17.19
CA ASP A 225 18.19 -2.60 -17.09
C ASP A 225 19.08 -2.45 -18.31
N GLU A 226 20.20 -1.77 -18.08
CA GLU A 226 21.38 -1.80 -18.92
C GLU A 226 21.87 -3.24 -19.03
N ALA A 227 22.21 -3.61 -20.26
CA ALA A 227 22.98 -4.79 -20.57
C ALA A 227 24.31 -4.77 -19.81
N ILE A 228 24.61 -5.85 -19.09
CA ILE A 228 25.96 -6.27 -18.79
C ILE A 228 26.08 -7.70 -19.28
N ASP A 229 26.51 -7.82 -20.54
CA ASP A 229 27.36 -8.93 -20.96
C ASP A 229 28.70 -8.76 -20.24
N ASP A 230 29.15 -9.80 -19.54
CA ASP A 230 30.59 -10.08 -19.44
C ASP A 230 30.81 -11.54 -19.04
N ASP A 231 31.39 -12.24 -20.02
CA ASP A 231 32.35 -13.33 -19.93
C ASP A 231 32.03 -14.59 -19.11
N ALA A 232 31.64 -15.59 -19.91
CA ALA A 232 32.01 -16.98 -19.74
C ALA A 232 33.52 -17.13 -19.44
N ILE A 233 33.86 -17.35 -18.18
CA ILE A 233 35.13 -17.98 -17.80
C ILE A 233 34.92 -19.49 -17.80
N GLU A 234 35.25 -20.07 -18.95
CA GLU A 234 35.59 -21.47 -19.15
C GLU A 234 36.80 -21.81 -18.26
N THR A 235 36.58 -22.55 -17.17
CA THR A 235 37.68 -23.24 -16.46
C THR A 235 37.27 -24.68 -16.14
N ASP A 236 37.69 -25.51 -17.08
CA ASP A 236 38.48 -26.72 -16.90
C ASP A 236 37.93 -27.86 -16.01
N ARG A 237 37.73 -28.97 -16.72
CA ARG A 237 37.55 -30.31 -16.21
C ARG A 237 38.78 -30.71 -15.39
N LEU A 238 38.57 -31.08 -14.13
CA LEU A 238 39.43 -32.04 -13.46
C LEU A 238 38.60 -33.16 -12.85
N GLU A 239 38.76 -34.34 -13.47
CA GLU A 239 38.27 -35.62 -13.01
C GLU A 239 38.84 -36.02 -11.64
N PRO A 240 38.15 -36.90 -10.90
CA PRO A 240 38.53 -37.30 -9.55
C PRO A 240 39.73 -38.26 -9.56
N ARG A 241 40.79 -37.87 -8.84
CA ARG A 241 41.85 -38.80 -8.43
C ARG A 241 41.32 -39.74 -7.35
N THR A 242 41.12 -40.99 -7.73
CA THR A 242 41.05 -42.14 -6.84
C THR A 242 42.36 -42.24 -6.08
N SER A 243 42.31 -42.16 -4.74
CA SER A 243 43.39 -42.64 -3.88
C SER A 243 42.90 -43.90 -3.19
N SER A 244 43.37 -45.01 -3.76
CA SER A 244 43.46 -46.32 -3.14
C SER A 244 44.28 -46.21 -1.86
N SER A 245 43.72 -46.64 -0.73
CA SER A 245 44.52 -47.05 0.42
C SER A 245 43.94 -48.36 0.95
N ALA A 246 44.72 -49.41 0.73
CA ALA A 246 44.48 -50.75 1.23
C ALA A 246 44.90 -50.84 2.70
N HIS A 247 43.98 -51.29 3.54
CA HIS A 247 44.28 -51.84 4.87
C HIS A 247 43.37 -53.03 5.14
N GLN A 248 43.92 -54.22 4.85
CA GLN A 248 43.82 -55.52 5.53
C GLN A 248 43.89 -56.66 4.53
#